data_AF-A0A960JYP4-F1
#
_entry.id   AF-A0A960JYP4-F1
#
_cell.length_a   1.000
_cell.length_b   1.000
_cell.length_c   1.000
_cell.angle_alpha   90.00
_cell.angle_beta   90.00
_cell.angle_gamma   90.00
#
_symmetry.space_group_name_H-M   'P 1'
#
loop_
_entity.id
_entity.type
_entity.pdbx_description
1 polymer ?
#
loop_
_entity_poly.entity_id
_entity_poly.type
_entity_poly.pdbx_seq_one_letter_code
_entity_poly.pdbx_strand_id
1 'polypeptide(L)'
;MTKNDLIAYLNEDLAGELSAIIQYVTYAAKATGPYRPQLAQFFLAEVADEQLHAQFLANKIVALGGEPTTTPRPVPAAHNNREMLEAVL
;
A
#
# COMPACT_ATOMS: atom_id res chain seq x y z
N MET A 1 -22.54 -13.64 -2.58
CA MET A 1 -21.11 -13.48 -2.92
C MET A 1 -20.62 -14.79 -3.54
N THR A 2 -20.21 -14.75 -4.79
CA THR A 2 -19.63 -15.88 -5.52
C THR A 2 -18.12 -16.00 -5.24
N LYS A 3 -17.50 -17.10 -5.66
CA LYS A 3 -16.03 -17.23 -5.62
C LYS A 3 -15.33 -16.14 -6.45
N ASN A 4 -15.91 -15.80 -7.59
CA ASN A 4 -15.36 -14.77 -8.47
C ASN A 4 -15.48 -13.39 -7.84
N ASP A 5 -16.57 -13.11 -7.12
CA ASP A 5 -16.72 -11.86 -6.36
C ASP A 5 -15.65 -11.77 -5.28
N LEU A 6 -15.37 -12.87 -4.56
CA LEU A 6 -14.32 -12.91 -3.54
C LEU A 6 -12.93 -12.66 -4.16
N ILE A 7 -12.61 -13.30 -5.29
CA ILE A 7 -11.35 -13.07 -6.00
C ILE A 7 -11.22 -11.62 -6.45
N ALA A 8 -12.32 -11.00 -6.91
CA ALA A 8 -12.33 -9.59 -7.29
C ALA A 8 -12.03 -8.69 -6.10
N TYR A 9 -12.68 -8.90 -4.95
CA TYR A 9 -12.41 -8.10 -3.74
C TYR A 9 -10.99 -8.28 -3.21
N LEU A 10 -10.46 -9.51 -3.22
CA LEU A 10 -9.07 -9.75 -2.83
C LEU A 10 -8.07 -9.04 -3.77
N ASN A 11 -8.40 -8.92 -5.05
CA ASN A 11 -7.58 -8.16 -6.00
C ASN A 11 -7.66 -6.66 -5.75
N GLU A 12 -8.83 -6.14 -5.38
CA GLU A 12 -8.95 -4.74 -4.95
C GLU A 12 -8.10 -4.47 -3.71
N ASP A 13 -8.11 -5.36 -2.73
CA ASP A 13 -7.28 -5.26 -1.53
C ASP A 13 -5.79 -5.34 -1.89
N LEU A 14 -5.38 -6.27 -2.75
CA LEU A 14 -3.99 -6.39 -3.22
C LEU A 14 -3.51 -5.12 -3.93
N ALA A 15 -4.35 -4.52 -4.78
CA ALA A 15 -4.03 -3.24 -5.41
C ALA A 15 -3.83 -2.12 -4.37
N GLY A 16 -4.52 -2.23 -3.23
CA GLY A 16 -4.35 -1.38 -2.06
C GLY A 16 -2.97 -1.50 -1.43
N GLU A 17 -2.55 -2.72 -1.08
CA GLU A 17 -1.26 -2.93 -0.41
C GLU A 17 -0.10 -2.54 -1.32
N LEU A 18 -0.20 -2.82 -2.62
CA LEU A 18 0.78 -2.36 -3.61
C LEU A 18 0.83 -0.82 -3.68
N SER A 19 -0.32 -0.14 -3.60
CA SER A 19 -0.38 1.32 -3.53
C SER A 19 0.24 1.84 -2.23
N ALA A 20 -0.03 1.21 -1.09
CA ALA A 20 0.51 1.60 0.21
C ALA A 20 2.04 1.53 0.23
N ILE A 21 2.63 0.45 -0.31
CA ILE A 21 4.09 0.32 -0.47
C ILE A 21 4.66 1.51 -1.26
N ILE A 22 4.07 1.83 -2.43
CA ILE A 22 4.53 2.94 -3.26
C ILE A 22 4.35 4.27 -2.53
N GLN A 23 3.20 4.47 -1.86
CA GLN A 23 2.86 5.66 -1.10
C GLN A 23 3.88 5.91 0.01
N TYR A 24 4.13 4.94 0.88
CA TYR A 24 5.02 5.07 2.01
C TYR A 24 6.48 5.33 1.59
N VAL A 25 6.98 4.60 0.58
CA VAL A 25 8.32 4.85 0.03
C VAL A 25 8.42 6.28 -0.53
N THR A 26 7.40 6.72 -1.27
CA THR A 26 7.38 8.05 -1.89
C THR A 26 7.29 9.15 -0.83
N TYR A 27 6.47 8.97 0.20
CA TYR A 27 6.27 9.95 1.27
C TYR A 27 7.50 10.05 2.17
N ALA A 28 8.14 8.93 2.49
CA ALA A 28 9.42 8.93 3.20
C ALA A 28 10.49 9.74 2.46
N ALA A 29 10.59 9.57 1.14
CA ALA A 29 11.54 10.32 0.32
C ALA A 29 11.24 11.83 0.30
N LYS A 30 9.95 12.19 0.26
CA LYS A 30 9.44 13.57 0.19
C LYS A 30 9.40 14.30 1.54
N ALA A 31 9.53 13.60 2.66
CA ALA A 31 9.56 14.22 3.99
C ALA A 31 10.68 15.27 4.09
N THR A 32 10.39 16.48 4.55
CA THR A 32 11.38 17.57 4.66
C THR A 32 11.39 18.20 6.05
N GLY A 33 12.39 19.03 6.32
CA GLY A 33 12.51 19.77 7.57
C GLY A 33 13.12 18.97 8.72
N PRO A 34 13.09 19.53 9.95
CA PRO A 34 13.79 18.96 11.11
C PRO A 34 13.24 17.58 11.54
N TYR A 35 11.97 17.29 11.26
CA TYR A 35 11.32 16.01 11.58
C TYR A 35 11.46 14.95 10.47
N ARG A 36 12.21 15.24 9.40
CA ARG A 36 12.41 14.29 8.28
C ARG A 36 12.85 12.90 8.77
N PRO A 37 13.83 12.74 9.68
CA PRO A 37 14.25 11.40 10.10
C PRO A 37 13.12 10.57 10.72
N GLN A 38 12.31 11.20 11.59
CA GLN A 38 11.20 10.54 12.27
C GLN A 38 10.06 10.20 11.30
N LEU A 39 9.72 11.13 10.40
CA LEU A 39 8.68 10.90 9.39
C LEU A 39 9.09 9.81 8.39
N ALA A 40 10.34 9.83 7.92
CA ALA A 40 10.84 8.81 7.01
C ALA A 40 10.88 7.44 7.69
N GLN A 41 11.31 7.36 8.96
CA GLN A 41 11.26 6.12 9.72
C GLN A 41 9.83 5.61 9.92
N PHE A 42 8.88 6.51 10.25
CA PHE A 42 7.48 6.18 10.40
C PHE A 42 6.91 5.56 9.12
N PHE A 43 7.03 6.23 7.97
CA PHE A 43 6.51 5.69 6.71
C PHE A 43 7.21 4.38 6.29
N LEU A 44 8.53 4.29 6.42
CA LEU A 44 9.26 3.09 5.99
C LEU A 44 9.02 1.86 6.89
N ALA A 45 8.57 2.05 8.13
CA ALA A 45 8.21 0.93 9.00
C ALA A 45 7.04 0.12 8.44
N GLU A 46 6.06 0.80 7.83
CA GLU A 46 4.86 0.16 7.28
C GLU A 46 5.15 -0.67 6.02
N VAL A 47 6.20 -0.34 5.26
CA VAL A 47 6.50 -1.00 3.97
C VAL A 47 6.68 -2.52 4.11
N ALA A 48 7.29 -2.97 5.20
CA ALA A 48 7.50 -4.40 5.44
C ALA A 48 6.19 -5.13 5.70
N ASP A 49 5.27 -4.51 6.45
CA ASP A 49 3.97 -5.10 6.77
C ASP A 49 3.08 -5.17 5.53
N GLU A 50 3.03 -4.09 4.73
CA GLU A 50 2.25 -4.10 3.48
C GLU A 50 2.81 -5.07 2.43
N GLN A 51 4.12 -5.29 2.43
CA GLN A 51 4.72 -6.35 1.61
C GLN A 51 4.23 -7.74 2.02
N LEU A 52 4.11 -8.01 3.33
CA LEU A 52 3.57 -9.27 3.84
C LEU A 52 2.08 -9.42 3.51
N HIS A 53 1.29 -8.34 3.64
CA HIS A 53 -0.12 -8.33 3.24
C HIS A 53 -0.29 -8.62 1.75
N ALA A 54 0.45 -7.91 0.88
CA ALA A 54 0.42 -8.14 -0.57
C ALA A 54 0.79 -9.58 -0.93
N GLN A 55 1.84 -10.14 -0.30
CA GLN A 55 2.25 -11.53 -0.51
C GLN A 55 1.16 -12.52 -0.10
N PHE A 56 0.52 -12.29 1.06
CA PHE A 56 -0.58 -13.11 1.55
C PHE A 56 -1.77 -13.08 0.59
N LEU A 57 -2.21 -11.90 0.17
CA LEU A 57 -3.34 -11.71 -0.74
C LEU A 57 -3.08 -12.36 -2.11
N ALA A 58 -1.90 -12.13 -2.70
CA ALA A 58 -1.52 -12.74 -3.97
C ALA A 58 -1.57 -14.27 -3.90
N ASN A 59 -0.99 -14.87 -2.84
CA ASN A 59 -1.05 -16.32 -2.63
C ASN A 59 -2.48 -16.82 -2.46
N LYS A 60 -3.33 -16.06 -1.76
CA LYS A 60 -4.74 -16.43 -1.55
C LYS A 60 -5.55 -16.38 -2.84
N ILE A 61 -5.32 -15.38 -3.69
CA ILE A 61 -5.95 -15.25 -5.01
C ILE A 61 -5.59 -16.45 -5.88
N VAL A 62 -4.30 -16.80 -5.97
CA VAL A 62 -3.85 -17.98 -6.72
C VAL A 62 -4.46 -19.26 -6.18
N ALA A 63 -4.51 -19.44 -4.85
CA ALA A 63 -5.10 -20.62 -4.22
C ALA A 63 -6.60 -20.79 -4.53
N LEU A 64 -7.31 -19.71 -4.86
CA LEU A 64 -8.72 -19.73 -5.26
C LEU A 64 -8.90 -19.93 -6.79
N GLY A 65 -7.80 -19.96 -7.54
CA GLY A 65 -7.75 -20.09 -9.00
C GLY A 65 -7.92 -18.76 -9.75
N GLY A 66 -7.61 -17.62 -9.11
CA GLY A 66 -7.59 -16.31 -9.75
C GLY A 66 -6.17 -15.87 -10.12
N GLU A 67 -6.08 -14.83 -10.95
CA GLU A 67 -4.83 -14.15 -11.27
C GLU A 67 -4.66 -12.93 -10.35
N PRO A 68 -3.54 -12.79 -9.61
CA PRO A 68 -3.27 -11.61 -8.79
C PRO A 68 -2.96 -10.39 -9.65
N THR A 69 -3.53 -9.23 -9.30
CA THR A 69 -3.21 -7.96 -9.93
C THR A 69 -1.76 -7.57 -9.66
N THR A 70 -1.16 -6.93 -10.66
CA THR A 70 0.15 -6.26 -10.56
C THR A 70 0.00 -4.73 -10.60
N THR A 71 -1.24 -4.24 -10.74
CA THR A 71 -1.53 -2.82 -10.87
C THR A 71 -1.95 -2.27 -9.50
N PRO A 72 -1.21 -1.32 -8.92
CA PRO A 72 -1.58 -0.66 -7.68
C PRO A 72 -2.75 0.30 -7.90
N ARG A 73 -3.48 0.62 -6.82
CA ARG A 73 -4.37 1.79 -6.81
C ARG A 73 -3.54 3.09 -6.98
N PRO A 74 -4.17 4.19 -7.40
CA PRO A 74 -3.49 5.48 -7.46
C PRO A 74 -3.00 5.92 -6.08
N VAL A 75 -1.75 6.40 -6.02
CA VAL A 75 -1.20 6.98 -4.79
C VAL A 75 -1.70 8.41 -4.62
N PRO A 76 -2.28 8.78 -3.45
CA PRO A 76 -2.72 10.14 -3.20
C PRO A 76 -1.59 11.16 -3.33
N ALA A 77 -1.86 12.25 -4.05
CA ALA A 77 -0.94 13.38 -4.09
C ALA A 77 -0.91 14.07 -2.72
N ALA A 78 0.29 14.45 -2.28
CA ALA A 78 0.50 15.25 -1.07
C ALA A 78 1.67 16.21 -1.32
N HIS A 79 1.54 17.46 -0.91
CA HIS A 79 2.50 18.53 -1.21
C HIS A 79 3.36 18.94 -0.01
N ASN A 80 2.97 18.53 1.20
CA ASN A 80 3.69 18.83 2.43
C ASN A 80 3.55 17.70 3.46
N ASN A 81 4.31 17.77 4.56
CA ASN A 81 4.32 16.75 5.61
C ASN A 81 2.95 16.52 6.26
N ARG A 82 2.11 17.56 6.36
CA ARG A 82 0.78 17.46 6.97
C ARG A 82 -0.16 16.65 6.08
N GLU A 83 -0.21 16.98 4.79
CA GLU A 83 -1.01 16.22 3.81
C GLU A 83 -0.56 14.77 3.70
N MET A 84 0.75 14.50 3.80
CA MET A 84 1.26 13.13 3.81
C MET A 84 0.76 12.32 5.01
N LEU A 85 0.66 12.94 6.19
CA LEU A 85 0.12 12.30 7.38
C LEU A 85 -1.40 12.11 7.30
N GLU A 86 -2.13 13.11 6.81
CA GLU A 86 -3.59 13.01 6.62
C GLU A 86 -3.99 11.94 5.59
N ALA A 87 -3.11 11.64 4.63
CA ALA A 87 -3.36 10.62 3.61
C ALA A 87 -3.10 9.18 4.09
N VAL A 88 -2.61 8.98 5.33
CA VAL A 88 -2.28 7.66 5.90
C VAL A 88 -2.93 7.40 7.28
N LEU A 89 -3.68 8.37 7.82
CA LEU A 89 -4.41 8.28 9.10
C LEU A 89 -5.92 8.22 8.86
#